data_AF-A0A562IS98-F1
#
_entry.id   AF-A0A562IS98-F1
#
_cell.length_a   1.000
_cell.length_b   1.000
_cell.length_c   1.000
_cell.angle_alpha   90.00
_cell.angle_beta   90.00
_cell.angle_gamma   90.00
#
_symmetry.space_group_name_H-M   'P 1'
#
loop_
_entity.id
_entity.type
_entity.pdbx_description
1 polymer ?
#
loop_
_entity_poly.entity_id
_entity_poly.type
_entity_poly.pdbx_seq_one_letter_code
_entity_poly.pdbx_strand_id
1 'polypeptide(L)'
;MDYDLDHTSQLFVNRLRSSAAGFAAAAGAEEAIVREAVPPARHRRSRCRVVLRYPGGQESDVTFLGPVVSPDLGKYLSMSEFDSSIEQWLVAGQQRSRRWLVPDDEAADGVAIDVSAWLDRAPGAFVPRPR
;
A
#
# COMPACT_ATOMS: atom_id res chain seq x y z
N MET A 1 -19.82 10.86 9.39
CA MET A 1 -18.42 10.96 8.94
C MET A 1 -17.78 9.59 8.72
N ASP A 2 -18.35 8.48 9.21
CA ASP A 2 -17.82 7.13 8.96
C ASP A 2 -18.04 6.62 7.52
N TYR A 3 -19.08 7.12 6.83
CA TYR A 3 -19.38 6.73 5.44
C TYR A 3 -18.23 7.05 4.45
N ASP A 4 -17.53 8.17 4.64
CA ASP A 4 -16.39 8.55 3.78
C ASP A 4 -15.15 7.68 4.04
N LEU A 5 -14.98 7.20 5.27
CA LEU A 5 -13.90 6.29 5.68
C LEU A 5 -14.12 4.90 5.07
N ASP A 6 -15.34 4.37 5.17
CA ASP A 6 -15.68 3.06 4.62
C ASP A 6 -15.55 3.04 3.10
N HIS A 7 -16.06 4.09 2.43
CA HIS A 7 -15.94 4.24 0.98
C HIS A 7 -14.46 4.33 0.55
N THR A 8 -13.65 5.15 1.23
CA THR A 8 -12.22 5.29 0.95
C THR A 8 -11.48 3.96 1.12
N SER A 9 -11.80 3.23 2.19
CA SER A 9 -11.19 1.93 2.47
C SER A 9 -11.52 0.91 1.39
N GLN A 10 -12.77 0.88 0.96
CA GLN A 10 -13.22 -0.04 -0.08
C GLN A 10 -12.58 0.28 -1.44
N LEU A 11 -12.43 1.56 -1.80
CA LEU A 11 -11.73 1.97 -3.03
C LEU A 11 -10.28 1.52 -3.03
N PHE A 12 -9.57 1.70 -1.91
CA PHE A 12 -8.18 1.27 -1.76
C PHE A 12 -8.03 -0.25 -1.92
N VAL A 13 -8.87 -1.03 -1.23
CA VAL A 13 -8.86 -2.49 -1.32
C VAL A 13 -9.23 -2.97 -2.72
N ASN A 14 -10.28 -2.40 -3.33
CA ASN A 14 -10.71 -2.76 -4.67
C ASN A 14 -9.64 -2.46 -5.72
N ARG A 15 -8.88 -1.37 -5.55
CA ARG A 15 -7.75 -1.08 -6.43
C ARG A 15 -6.66 -2.13 -6.32
N LEU A 16 -6.19 -2.42 -5.12
CA LEU A 16 -5.15 -3.44 -4.91
C LEU A 16 -5.61 -4.80 -5.48
N ARG A 17 -6.87 -5.18 -5.28
CA ARG A 17 -7.45 -6.38 -5.89
C ARG A 17 -7.41 -6.35 -7.41
N SER A 18 -7.74 -5.21 -8.03
CA SER A 18 -7.70 -5.08 -9.49
C SER A 18 -6.29 -5.21 -10.06
N SER A 19 -5.27 -4.82 -9.29
CA SER A 19 -3.86 -4.83 -9.70
C SER A 19 -3.11 -6.11 -9.28
N ALA A 20 -3.78 -7.04 -8.59
CA ALA A 20 -3.17 -8.24 -8.02
C ALA A 20 -2.41 -9.08 -9.06
N ALA A 21 -2.99 -9.29 -10.24
CA ALA A 21 -2.32 -10.04 -11.30
C ALA A 21 -1.01 -9.36 -11.77
N GLY A 22 -1.00 -8.02 -11.85
CA GLY A 22 0.20 -7.24 -12.15
C GLY A 22 1.26 -7.38 -11.07
N PHE A 23 0.86 -7.38 -9.80
CA PHE A 23 1.76 -7.61 -8.67
C PHE A 23 2.38 -9.01 -8.68
N ALA A 24 1.60 -10.04 -8.98
CA ALA A 24 2.13 -11.40 -9.10
C ALA A 24 3.20 -11.47 -10.19
N ALA A 25 2.90 -10.94 -11.38
CA ALA A 25 3.83 -10.89 -12.50
C ALA A 25 5.11 -10.09 -12.17
N ALA A 26 4.96 -8.90 -11.59
CA ALA A 26 6.07 -8.03 -11.20
C ALA A 26 6.97 -8.67 -10.13
N ALA A 27 6.38 -9.43 -9.21
CA ALA A 27 7.12 -10.13 -8.16
C ALA A 27 7.76 -11.44 -8.63
N GLY A 28 7.38 -11.99 -9.79
CA GLY A 28 7.72 -13.35 -10.18
C GLY A 28 7.01 -14.42 -9.35
N ALA A 29 5.84 -14.08 -8.81
CA ALA A 29 4.98 -14.97 -8.03
C ALA A 29 3.96 -15.68 -8.95
N GLU A 30 3.46 -16.84 -8.52
CA GLU A 30 2.37 -17.57 -9.19
C GLU A 30 1.03 -16.86 -8.97
N GLU A 31 0.84 -16.28 -7.79
CA GLU A 31 -0.41 -15.63 -7.39
C GLU A 31 -0.13 -14.46 -6.43
N ALA A 32 -0.95 -13.43 -6.50
CA ALA A 32 -1.05 -12.40 -5.47
C ALA A 32 -2.48 -12.37 -4.93
N ILE A 33 -2.63 -12.57 -3.62
CA ILE A 33 -3.92 -12.53 -2.94
C ILE A 33 -4.02 -11.27 -2.11
N VAL A 34 -5.05 -10.48 -2.39
CA VAL A 34 -5.32 -9.23 -1.67
C VAL A 34 -6.41 -9.45 -0.64
N ARG A 35 -6.02 -9.40 0.63
CA ARG A 35 -6.90 -9.55 1.80
C ARG A 35 -7.07 -8.22 2.48
N GLU A 36 -8.31 -7.80 2.65
CA GLU A 36 -8.60 -6.71 3.56
C GLU A 36 -8.26 -7.18 4.98
N ALA A 37 -7.36 -6.47 5.66
CA ALA A 37 -7.12 -6.72 7.07
C ALA A 37 -8.16 -5.91 7.83
N VAL A 38 -8.95 -6.61 8.65
CA VAL A 38 -10.09 -6.09 9.42
C VAL A 38 -9.77 -4.70 9.99
N PRO A 39 -10.69 -3.72 9.90
CA PRO A 39 -10.48 -2.41 10.53
C PRO A 39 -10.24 -2.63 12.03
N PRO A 40 -9.08 -2.30 12.61
CA PRO A 40 -9.00 -2.20 14.05
C PRO A 40 -9.85 -0.99 14.41
N ALA A 41 -10.79 -1.19 15.33
CA ALA A 41 -11.73 -0.21 15.85
C ALA A 41 -11.08 1.02 16.54
N ARG A 42 -9.86 1.42 16.18
CA ARG A 42 -9.09 2.50 16.82
C ARG A 42 -8.24 3.35 15.87
N HIS A 43 -7.92 2.88 14.65
CA HIS A 43 -7.03 3.60 13.75
C HIS A 43 -7.75 3.96 12.45
N ARG A 44 -7.83 5.26 12.14
CA ARG A 44 -8.58 5.87 11.03
C ARG A 44 -8.01 5.56 9.63
N ARG A 45 -7.42 4.39 9.40
CA ARG A 45 -6.74 4.02 8.14
C ARG A 45 -7.08 2.59 7.75
N SER A 46 -7.32 2.39 6.46
CA SER A 46 -7.56 1.09 5.86
C SER A 46 -6.28 0.27 5.85
N ARG A 47 -6.37 -1.03 6.15
CA ARG A 47 -5.22 -1.95 6.07
C ARG A 47 -5.51 -3.03 5.04
N CYS A 48 -4.55 -3.30 4.17
CA CYS A 48 -4.67 -4.34 3.16
C CYS A 48 -3.40 -5.19 3.11
N ARG A 49 -3.56 -6.51 3.15
CA ARG A 49 -2.49 -7.48 3.03
C ARG A 49 -2.44 -7.99 1.59
N VAL A 50 -1.25 -7.99 1.02
CA VAL A 50 -0.96 -8.63 -0.26
C VAL A 50 -0.05 -9.81 0.02
N VAL A 51 -0.56 -11.00 -0.24
CA VAL A 51 0.16 -12.26 -0.06
C VAL A 51 0.61 -12.73 -1.43
N LEU A 52 1.92 -12.70 -1.69
CA LEU A 52 2.54 -13.21 -2.90
C LEU A 52 2.93 -14.67 -2.69
N ARG A 53 2.46 -15.56 -3.55
CA ARG A 53 2.77 -16.99 -3.52
C ARG A 53 3.74 -17.34 -4.62
N TYR A 54 4.91 -17.83 -4.25
CA TYR A 54 5.97 -18.19 -5.16
C TYR A 54 5.95 -19.69 -5.47
N PRO A 55 6.56 -20.09 -6.60
CA PRO A 55 6.79 -21.50 -6.89
C PRO A 55 7.51 -22.18 -5.73
N GLY A 56 7.05 -23.37 -5.35
CA GLY A 56 7.60 -24.10 -4.20
C GLY A 56 6.96 -23.75 -2.85
N GLY A 57 5.89 -22.94 -2.85
CA GLY A 57 5.06 -22.71 -1.66
C GLY A 57 5.59 -21.64 -0.70
N GLN A 58 6.62 -20.89 -1.10
CA GLN A 58 7.08 -19.73 -0.35
C GLN A 58 6.04 -18.60 -0.45
N GLU A 59 5.71 -17.97 0.66
CA GLU A 59 4.82 -16.80 0.69
C GLU A 59 5.57 -15.55 1.17
N SER A 60 5.27 -14.40 0.55
CA SER A 60 5.62 -13.08 1.07
C SER A 60 4.33 -12.35 1.44
N ASP A 61 4.20 -11.96 2.71
CA ASP A 61 3.05 -11.21 3.21
C ASP A 61 3.45 -9.75 3.43
N VAL A 62 2.80 -8.87 2.68
CA VAL A 62 3.07 -7.44 2.74
C VAL A 62 1.82 -6.72 3.20
N THR A 63 1.94 -5.97 4.30
CA THR A 63 0.84 -5.14 4.81
C THR A 63 0.99 -3.70 4.31
N PHE A 64 -0.04 -3.18 3.67
CA PHE A 64 -0.16 -1.79 3.26
C PHE A 64 -1.16 -1.05 4.16
N LEU A 65 -0.76 0.13 4.61
CA LEU A 65 -1.63 1.10 5.25
C LEU A 65 -2.06 2.14 4.24
N GLY A 66 -3.36 2.18 3.98
CA GLY A 66 -4.00 3.19 3.18
C GLY A 66 -3.86 4.60 3.79
N PRO A 67 -4.14 5.62 2.99
CA PRO A 67 -4.00 7.02 3.40
C PRO A 67 -4.91 7.37 4.57
N VAL A 68 -4.52 8.38 5.35
CA VAL A 68 -5.46 9.08 6.26
C VAL A 68 -6.47 9.79 5.36
N VAL A 69 -7.76 9.62 5.66
CA VAL A 69 -8.82 10.38 4.98
C VAL A 69 -8.49 11.87 5.09
N SER A 70 -8.11 12.46 3.95
CA SER A 70 -7.83 13.89 3.82
C SER A 70 -8.43 14.41 2.51
N PRO A 71 -8.76 15.70 2.42
CA PRO A 71 -9.32 16.31 1.20
C PRO A 71 -8.39 16.17 -0.02
N ASP A 72 -7.07 16.04 0.22
CA ASP A 72 -6.05 15.88 -0.82
C ASP A 72 -5.95 14.44 -1.34
N LEU A 73 -6.78 13.52 -0.81
CA LEU A 73 -6.84 12.12 -1.24
C LEU A 73 -7.11 11.99 -2.75
N GLY A 74 -7.89 12.89 -3.35
CA GLY A 74 -8.11 12.91 -4.80
C GLY A 74 -6.84 13.09 -5.64
N LYS A 75 -5.78 13.68 -5.07
CA LYS A 75 -4.43 13.77 -5.68
C LYS A 75 -3.66 12.44 -5.58
N TYR A 76 -3.76 11.76 -4.44
CA TYR A 76 -3.11 10.46 -4.21
C TYR A 76 -3.82 9.30 -4.90
N LEU A 77 -5.10 9.47 -5.24
CA LEU A 77 -5.93 8.52 -6.00
C LEU A 77 -5.74 8.62 -7.53
N SER A 78 -4.75 9.39 -8.00
CA SER A 78 -4.07 9.15 -9.29
C SER A 78 -3.41 7.75 -9.24
N MET A 79 -4.23 6.70 -9.22
CA MET A 79 -3.85 5.33 -8.83
C MET A 79 -2.96 4.61 -9.84
N SER A 80 -2.65 5.23 -10.97
CA SER A 80 -1.67 4.70 -11.92
C SER A 80 -0.24 4.79 -11.36
N GLU A 81 0.12 5.88 -10.69
CA GLU A 81 1.47 6.05 -10.13
C GLU A 81 1.71 5.12 -8.95
N PHE A 82 0.66 4.84 -8.17
CA PHE A 82 0.70 3.92 -7.05
C PHE A 82 0.95 2.48 -7.48
N ASP A 83 0.17 1.97 -8.44
CA ASP A 83 0.32 0.60 -8.93
C ASP A 83 1.69 0.40 -9.58
N SER A 84 2.12 1.33 -10.43
CA SER A 84 3.45 1.28 -11.05
C SER A 84 4.58 1.36 -10.02
N SER A 85 4.40 2.11 -8.92
CA SER A 85 5.39 2.16 -7.83
C SER A 85 5.48 0.84 -7.07
N ILE A 86 4.35 0.18 -6.82
CA ILE A 86 4.32 -1.15 -6.21
C ILE A 86 4.99 -2.16 -7.14
N GLU A 87 4.62 -2.21 -8.41
CA GLU A 87 5.21 -3.14 -9.38
C GLU A 87 6.72 -2.97 -9.48
N GLN A 88 7.22 -1.73 -9.59
CA GLN A 88 8.67 -1.47 -9.62
C GLN A 88 9.37 -1.93 -8.34
N TRP A 89 8.74 -1.73 -7.18
CA TRP A 89 9.28 -2.19 -5.91
C TRP A 89 9.27 -3.71 -5.77
N LEU A 90 8.25 -4.38 -6.30
CA LEU A 90 8.17 -5.84 -6.38
C LEU A 90 9.29 -6.40 -7.27
N VAL A 91 9.49 -5.81 -8.45
CA VAL A 91 10.60 -6.15 -9.38
C VAL A 91 11.95 -5.95 -8.71
N ALA A 92 12.11 -4.89 -7.90
CA ALA A 92 13.36 -4.59 -7.19
C ALA A 92 13.61 -5.50 -5.97
N GLY A 93 12.78 -6.53 -5.75
CA GLY A 93 12.94 -7.50 -4.67
C GLY A 93 12.43 -7.04 -3.32
N GLN A 94 11.42 -6.15 -3.29
CA GLN A 94 10.70 -5.75 -2.06
C GLN A 94 11.59 -5.07 -1.01
N GLN A 95 12.55 -4.26 -1.44
CA GLN A 95 13.51 -3.62 -0.53
C GLN A 95 12.80 -2.81 0.56
N ARG A 96 13.09 -3.14 1.81
CA ARG A 96 12.47 -2.56 3.00
C ARG A 96 13.22 -1.28 3.40
N SER A 97 12.52 -0.15 3.46
CA SER A 97 13.09 1.16 3.82
C SER A 97 12.36 1.75 5.02
N ARG A 98 13.13 2.19 6.03
CA ARG A 98 12.61 2.86 7.24
C ARG A 98 11.86 4.16 6.97
N ARG A 99 11.92 4.71 5.75
CA ARG A 99 11.24 5.97 5.40
C ARG A 99 9.73 5.82 5.25
N TRP A 100 9.26 4.63 4.91
CA TRP A 100 7.85 4.34 4.65
C TRP A 100 7.37 3.08 5.36
N LEU A 101 8.23 2.42 6.13
CA LEU A 101 7.85 1.33 7.02
C LEU A 101 7.49 1.89 8.38
N VAL A 102 6.32 1.51 8.87
CA VAL A 102 5.84 1.85 10.20
C VAL A 102 5.64 0.56 11.00
N PRO A 103 5.93 0.56 12.33
CA PRO A 103 5.54 -0.54 13.19
C PRO A 103 4.03 -0.77 13.13
N ASP A 104 3.62 -2.02 13.00
CA ASP A 104 2.22 -2.42 12.93
C ASP A 104 2.06 -3.81 13.55
N ASP A 105 1.56 -3.86 14.79
CA ASP A 105 1.42 -5.12 15.54
C ASP A 105 0.38 -6.07 14.90
N GLU A 106 -0.47 -5.57 13.99
CA GLU A 106 -1.46 -6.35 13.25
C GLU A 106 -0.90 -6.88 11.91
N ALA A 107 0.28 -6.42 11.50
CA ALA A 107 0.97 -6.93 10.32
C ALA A 107 1.68 -8.25 10.62
N ALA A 108 1.74 -9.15 9.63
CA ALA A 108 2.33 -10.48 9.78
C ALA A 108 3.82 -10.44 10.15
N ASP A 109 4.55 -9.43 9.69
CA ASP A 109 5.97 -9.18 9.95
C ASP A 109 6.19 -8.05 10.97
N GLY A 110 5.14 -7.59 11.64
CA GLY A 110 5.18 -6.49 12.62
C GLY A 110 5.40 -5.10 12.01
N VAL A 111 5.37 -4.98 10.67
CA VAL A 111 5.55 -3.70 9.97
C VAL A 111 4.55 -3.54 8.82
N ALA A 112 4.13 -2.30 8.58
CA ALA A 112 3.33 -1.96 7.42
C ALA A 112 4.01 -0.90 6.56
N ILE A 113 3.69 -0.91 5.27
CA ILE A 113 4.09 0.14 4.35
C ILE A 113 3.02 1.24 4.38
N ASP A 114 3.38 2.43 4.87
CA ASP A 114 2.54 3.62 4.79
C ASP A 114 2.56 4.15 3.35
N VAL A 115 1.45 3.96 2.64
CA VAL A 115 1.30 4.36 1.24
C VAL A 115 1.46 5.86 1.05
N SER A 116 1.00 6.67 2.00
CA SER A 116 1.15 8.12 1.93
C SER A 116 2.60 8.54 2.06
N ALA A 117 3.32 8.00 3.06
CA ALA A 117 4.75 8.27 3.24
C ALA A 117 5.60 7.73 2.08
N TRP A 118 5.13 6.64 1.45
CA TRP A 118 5.78 6.09 0.26
C TRP A 118 5.63 7.03 -0.94
N LEU A 119 4.42 7.44 -1.27
CA LEU A 119 4.15 8.27 -2.45
C LEU A 119 4.65 9.71 -2.32
N ASP A 120 4.71 10.27 -1.10
CA ASP A 120 5.33 11.57 -0.83
C ASP A 120 6.84 11.59 -1.14
N ARG A 121 7.42 10.41 -1.43
CA ARG A 121 8.83 10.25 -1.83
C ARG A 121 9.05 10.47 -3.32
N ALA A 122 8.00 10.58 -4.16
CA ALA A 122 8.15 11.01 -5.54
C ALA A 122 8.48 12.51 -5.55
N PRO A 123 9.69 12.93 -5.96
CA PRO A 123 10.11 14.31 -5.80
C PRO A 123 9.36 15.22 -6.77
N GLY A 124 8.27 15.81 -6.30
CA GLY A 124 7.72 17.06 -6.82
C GLY A 124 8.28 18.23 -6.02
N ALA A 125 9.49 18.69 -6.39
CA ALA A 125 10.09 19.97 -6.02
C ALA A 125 9.79 20.53 -4.61
N PHE A 126 10.73 20.32 -3.68
CA PHE A 126 10.87 21.23 -2.55
C PHE A 126 11.13 22.65 -3.10
N VAL A 127 10.12 23.52 -3.07
CA VAL A 127 10.29 24.96 -3.28
C VAL A 127 10.61 25.56 -1.90
N PRO A 128 11.87 25.95 -1.60
CA PRO A 128 12.13 26.72 -0.40
C PRO A 128 11.40 28.07 -0.52
N ARG A 129 10.54 28.37 0.47
CA ARG A 129 9.95 29.71 0.58
C ARG A 129 11.09 30.72 0.85
N PRO A 130 11.21 31.82 0.09
CA PRO A 130 12.11 32.89 0.47
C PRO A 130 11.62 33.52 1.77
N ARG A 131 12.56 33.81 2.67
CA ARG A 131 12.33 34.58 3.90
C ARG A 131 12.05 36.04 3.58
#